data_AF-A0A645F5M4-F1
#
_entry.id   AF-A0A645F5M4-F1
#
_cell.length_a   1.000
_cell.length_b   1.000
_cell.length_c   1.000
_cell.angle_alpha   90.00
_cell.angle_beta   90.00
_cell.angle_gamma   90.00
#
_symmetry.space_group_name_H-M   'P 1'
#
loop_
_entity.id
_entity.type
_entity.pdbx_description
1 polymer ?
#
loop_
_entity_poly.entity_id
_entity_poly.type
_entity_poly.pdbx_seq_one_letter_code
_entity_poly.pdbx_strand_id
1 'polypeptide(L)'
;MAQGTEDSHFAKWELPAREYIVCGFEAENFEQLVTVAINKAVKYSGFWLEKHGLTMDVYSPEVYYNSSPEGSYMELWMPTSERC
;
A
#
# COMPACT_ATOMS: atom_id res chain seq x y z
N MET A 1 -21.02 22.52 -14.01
CA MET A 1 -20.08 21.45 -13.62
C MET A 1 -18.73 21.86 -14.20
N ALA A 2 -17.70 22.06 -13.39
CA ALA A 2 -16.39 22.45 -13.90
C ALA A 2 -15.78 21.23 -14.60
N GLN A 3 -15.57 21.33 -15.91
CA GLN A 3 -14.80 20.36 -16.68
C GLN A 3 -13.35 20.48 -16.19
N GLY A 4 -12.84 19.48 -15.48
CA GLY A 4 -11.43 19.46 -15.07
C GLY A 4 -10.55 19.48 -16.32
N THR A 5 -9.59 20.39 -16.37
CA THR A 5 -8.64 20.51 -17.48
C THR A 5 -7.81 19.24 -17.58
N GLU A 6 -7.81 18.58 -18.74
CA GLU A 6 -6.90 17.47 -19.01
C GLU A 6 -5.46 18.02 -19.09
N ASP A 7 -4.62 17.61 -18.13
CA ASP A 7 -3.20 17.92 -18.09
C ASP A 7 -2.41 16.66 -18.51
N SER A 8 -1.55 16.81 -19.53
CA SER A 8 -0.78 15.72 -20.13
C SER A 8 0.21 15.04 -19.19
N HIS A 9 0.52 15.62 -18.03
CA HIS A 9 1.40 15.02 -17.03
C HIS A 9 0.67 14.01 -16.13
N PHE A 10 -0.66 13.97 -16.15
CA PHE A 10 -1.45 13.05 -15.34
C PHE A 10 -2.06 11.96 -16.22
N ALA A 11 -1.93 10.72 -15.76
CA ALA A 11 -2.63 9.59 -16.35
C ALA A 11 -3.80 9.20 -15.45
N LYS A 12 -4.96 8.91 -16.08
CA LYS A 12 -6.03 8.22 -15.38
C LYS A 12 -5.59 6.77 -15.13
N TRP A 13 -5.59 6.36 -13.87
CA TRP A 13 -5.29 5.00 -13.46
C TRP A 13 -6.33 4.53 -12.45
N GLU A 14 -6.76 3.28 -12.58
CA GLU A 14 -7.75 2.65 -11.70
C GLU A 14 -7.11 1.43 -11.02
N LEU A 15 -7.31 1.31 -9.71
CA LEU A 15 -6.83 0.16 -8.96
C LEU A 15 -7.58 -1.10 -9.44
N PRO A 16 -6.87 -2.15 -9.91
CA PRO A 16 -7.52 -3.35 -10.41
C PRO A 16 -8.38 -4.04 -9.37
N ALA A 17 -9.56 -4.53 -9.76
CA ALA A 17 -10.38 -5.39 -8.91
C ALA A 17 -9.75 -6.80 -8.85
N ARG A 18 -9.18 -7.16 -7.71
CA ARG A 18 -8.59 -8.47 -7.41
C ARG A 18 -8.53 -8.72 -5.91
N GLU A 19 -8.02 -9.88 -5.51
CA GLU A 19 -7.78 -10.19 -4.10
C GLU A 19 -6.51 -9.50 -3.60
N TYR A 20 -6.65 -8.86 -2.44
CA TYR A 20 -5.56 -8.17 -1.75
C TYR A 20 -5.50 -8.65 -0.31
N ILE A 21 -4.29 -8.90 0.17
CA ILE A 21 -4.02 -9.01 1.60
C ILE A 21 -3.67 -7.62 2.10
N VAL A 22 -4.45 -7.14 3.06
CA VAL A 22 -4.28 -5.79 3.63
C VAL A 22 -3.50 -5.90 4.94
N CYS A 23 -2.33 -5.28 4.98
CA CYS A 23 -1.54 -5.11 6.20
C CYS A 23 -1.73 -3.69 6.71
N GLY A 24 -2.59 -3.52 7.73
CA GLY A 24 -2.75 -2.26 8.45
C GLY A 24 -1.77 -2.17 9.62
N PHE A 25 -1.10 -1.05 9.79
CA PHE A 25 -0.17 -0.83 10.89
C PHE A 25 -0.08 0.65 11.30
N GLU A 26 0.36 0.85 12.55
CA GLU A 26 0.52 2.17 13.15
C GLU A 26 1.97 2.46 13.54
N ALA A 27 2.28 3.75 13.71
CA ALA A 27 3.54 4.26 14.24
C ALA A 27 3.30 5.48 15.15
N GLU A 28 4.32 5.90 15.89
CA GLU A 28 4.20 7.03 16.83
C GLU A 28 3.87 8.36 16.14
N ASN A 29 4.29 8.51 14.88
CA ASN A 29 4.04 9.70 14.06
C ASN A 29 4.23 9.38 12.58
N PHE A 30 3.85 10.32 11.71
CA PHE A 30 3.92 10.15 10.27
C PHE A 30 5.35 9.87 9.75
N GLU A 31 6.37 10.52 10.31
CA GLU A 31 7.76 10.30 9.89
C GLU A 31 8.20 8.85 10.14
N GLN A 32 7.93 8.32 11.33
CA GLN A 32 8.21 6.91 11.63
C GLN A 32 7.38 5.96 10.79
N LEU A 33 6.13 6.33 10.50
CA LEU A 33 5.21 5.54 9.69
C LEU A 33 5.79 5.30 8.29
N VAL A 34 6.22 6.37 7.62
CA VAL A 34 6.71 6.34 6.21
C VAL A 34 8.18 5.96 6.05
N THR A 35 8.92 5.80 7.15
CA THR A 35 10.34 5.43 7.09
C THR A 35 10.60 4.05 7.69
N VAL A 36 10.30 3.87 8.97
CA VAL A 36 10.67 2.68 9.74
C VAL A 36 9.57 1.64 9.71
N ALA A 37 8.33 2.04 9.99
CA ALA A 37 7.21 1.10 10.13
C ALA A 37 6.90 0.43 8.79
N ILE A 38 6.82 1.20 7.70
CA ILE A 38 6.58 0.65 6.37
C ILE A 38 7.66 -0.34 5.92
N ASN A 39 8.94 -0.06 6.19
CA ASN A 39 10.02 -0.99 5.83
C ASN A 39 9.88 -2.33 6.57
N LYS A 40 9.51 -2.29 7.86
CA LYS A 40 9.25 -3.50 8.65
C LYS A 40 8.01 -4.23 8.15
N ALA A 41 6.93 -3.52 7.82
CA ALA A 41 5.70 -4.09 7.33
C ALA A 41 5.90 -4.81 5.99
N VAL A 42 6.59 -4.20 5.02
CA VAL A 42 6.89 -4.83 3.71
C VAL A 42 7.73 -6.10 3.90
N LYS A 43 8.80 -6.04 4.70
CA LYS A 43 9.66 -7.20 4.97
C LYS A 43 8.90 -8.33 5.65
N TYR A 44 8.17 -8.01 6.72
CA TYR A 44 7.39 -9.00 7.44
C TYR A 44 6.34 -9.64 6.54
N SER A 45 5.64 -8.84 5.75
CA SER A 45 4.59 -9.33 4.88
C SER A 45 5.13 -10.24 3.77
N GLY A 46 6.31 -9.93 3.20
CA GLY A 46 6.99 -10.85 2.28
C GLY A 46 7.25 -12.22 2.91
N PHE A 47 7.83 -12.27 4.12
CA PHE A 47 8.03 -13.53 4.83
C PHE A 47 6.73 -14.25 5.19
N TRP A 48 5.69 -13.49 5.55
CA TRP A 48 4.38 -14.05 5.87
C TRP A 48 3.74 -14.69 4.63
N LEU A 49 3.74 -14.01 3.49
CA LEU A 49 3.21 -14.52 2.21
C LEU A 49 3.93 -15.81 1.79
N GLU A 50 5.26 -15.82 1.83
CA GLU A 50 6.05 -17.00 1.47
C GLU A 50 5.70 -18.22 2.32
N LYS A 51 5.49 -18.03 3.63
CA LYS A 51 5.08 -19.10 4.54
C LYS A 51 3.67 -19.64 4.25
N HIS A 52 2.82 -18.85 3.60
CA HIS A 52 1.47 -19.22 3.20
C HIS A 52 1.39 -19.68 1.73
N GLY A 53 2.54 -19.87 1.05
CA GLY A 53 2.57 -20.30 -0.34
C GLY A 53 2.11 -19.23 -1.33
N LEU A 54 2.07 -17.97 -0.92
CA LEU A 54 1.70 -16.83 -1.73
C LEU A 54 2.93 -16.05 -2.17
N THR A 55 2.82 -15.36 -3.29
CA THR A 55 3.82 -14.38 -3.75
C THR A 55 3.22 -12.99 -3.83
N MET A 56 4.03 -12.00 -3.46
CA MET A 56 3.72 -10.59 -3.67
C MET A 56 3.96 -10.25 -5.15
N ASP A 57 2.96 -9.71 -5.82
CA ASP A 57 3.09 -9.21 -7.19
C ASP A 57 3.90 -7.88 -7.20
N VAL A 58 4.29 -7.41 -8.39
CA VAL A 58 5.26 -6.32 -8.61
C VAL A 58 4.81 -4.97 -8.04
N TYR A 59 3.53 -4.82 -7.67
CA TYR A 59 2.93 -3.56 -7.25
C TYR A 59 2.10 -3.72 -5.98
N SER A 60 2.33 -2.86 -4.97
CA SER A 60 1.60 -2.85 -3.71
C SER A 60 1.20 -1.41 -3.35
N PRO A 61 -0.08 -1.02 -3.46
CA PRO A 61 -0.54 0.29 -3.01
C PRO A 61 -0.30 0.53 -1.52
N GLU A 62 -0.01 1.78 -1.20
CA GLU A 62 0.03 2.30 0.17
C GLU A 62 -1.13 3.28 0.34
N VAL A 63 -1.99 3.05 1.34
CA VAL A 63 -3.15 3.89 1.62
C VAL A 63 -2.94 4.67 2.90
N TYR A 64 -2.91 5.99 2.74
CA TYR A 64 -2.74 6.97 3.81
C TYR A 64 -4.08 7.63 4.11
N TYR A 65 -4.64 7.36 5.29
CA TYR A 65 -5.94 7.93 5.69
C TYR A 65 -5.83 9.39 6.16
N ASN A 66 -4.65 9.79 6.61
CA ASN A 66 -4.39 11.14 7.10
C ASN A 66 -3.00 11.58 6.63
N SER A 67 -2.93 12.72 5.95
CA SER A 67 -1.69 13.35 5.49
C SER A 67 -1.16 14.41 6.47
N SER A 68 -1.82 14.60 7.61
CA SER A 68 -1.31 15.45 8.69
C SER A 68 -0.15 14.78 9.42
N PRO A 69 0.69 15.54 10.14
CA PRO A 69 1.77 14.99 10.95
C PRO A 69 1.30 14.00 12.04
N GLU A 70 0.03 14.05 12.41
CA GLU A 70 -0.64 13.14 13.34
C GLU A 70 -1.08 11.83 12.67
N GLY A 71 -0.93 11.72 11.34
CA GLY A 71 -1.20 10.50 10.59
C GLY A 71 -0.30 9.37 11.07
N SER A 72 -0.86 8.51 11.90
CA SER A 72 -0.16 7.41 12.56
C SER A 72 -0.54 6.04 12.01
N TYR A 73 -1.40 5.95 10.99
CA TYR A 73 -1.91 4.70 10.43
C TYR A 73 -1.83 4.68 8.90
N MET A 74 -1.41 3.54 8.34
CA MET A 74 -1.52 3.26 6.91
C MET A 74 -1.86 1.80 6.66
N GLU A 75 -2.29 1.52 5.43
CA GLU A 75 -2.48 0.16 4.94
C GLU A 75 -1.57 -0.11 3.74
N LEU A 76 -0.90 -1.26 3.77
CA LEU A 76 -0.19 -1.83 2.64
C LEU A 76 -1.07 -2.91 1.99
N TRP A 77 -1.46 -2.68 0.73
CA TRP A 77 -2.35 -3.58 0.00
C TRP A 77 -1.53 -4.47 -0.91
N MET A 78 -1.41 -5.75 -0.56
CA MET A 78 -0.58 -6.69 -1.30
C MET A 78 -1.45 -7.55 -2.20
N PRO A 79 -1.39 -7.36 -3.52
CA PRO A 79 -2.02 -8.28 -4.44
C PRO A 79 -1.28 -9.61 -4.40
N THR A 80 -2.05 -10.66 -4.14
CA THR A 80 -1.51 -12.01 -4.03
C THR A 80 -1.87 -12.83 -5.26
N SER A 81 -0.91 -13.62 -5.71
CA SER A 81 -1.15 -14.74 -6.62
C SER A 81 -0.71 -16.02 -5.92
N GLU A 82 -1.35 -17.13 -6.25
CA GLU A 82 -0.86 -18.44 -5.86
C GLU A 82 0.55 -18.67 -6.45
N ARG A 83 1.44 -19.34 -5.70
CA ARG A 83 2.70 -19.81 -6.28
C ARG A 83 2.41 -20.87 -7.35
N CYS A 84 2.78 -20.57 -8.59
CA CYS A 84 2.90 -21.57 -9.65
C CYS A 84 3.98 -22.62 -9.31
#